data_AF-A0A494VRG0-F1
#
_entry.id   AF-A0A494VRG0-F1
#
_cell.length_a   1.000
_cell.length_b   1.000
_cell.length_c   1.000
_cell.angle_alpha   90.00
_cell.angle_beta   90.00
_cell.angle_gamma   90.00
#
_symmetry.space_group_name_H-M   'P 1'
#
loop_
_entity.id
_entity.type
_entity.pdbx_description
1 polymer ?
#
loop_
_entity_poly.entity_id
_entity_poly.type
_entity_poly.pdbx_seq_one_letter_code
_entity_poly.pdbx_strand_id
1 'polypeptide(L)'
;MKKLLLVFCLIAAAHSFAFADKVAINHFVIKENPFAVDEVAVVATDTAGVIQENVNGVFTFVMNGFTEELKFDKGTAFYRHKLDRSSFLYAKHMNDSGTHAILYYIYKHDSKLSPFHISWVLLVAIPLLLVLLAYMFKRFIIIAVVIFCIFLYFNYHNGLSIPTFFESIIDGLKNMF
;
A
#
# COMPACT_ATOMS: atom_id res chain seq x y z
N MET A 1 -8.80 -67.56 10.36
CA MET A 1 -8.48 -66.37 11.16
C MET A 1 -7.55 -65.39 10.43
N LYS A 2 -6.39 -65.80 9.88
CA LYS A 2 -5.46 -64.91 9.16
C LYS A 2 -6.06 -64.17 7.95
N LYS A 3 -6.90 -64.83 7.15
CA LYS A 3 -7.59 -64.21 6.00
C LYS A 3 -8.62 -63.14 6.40
N LEU A 4 -9.30 -63.35 7.54
CA LEU A 4 -10.30 -62.40 8.05
C LEU A 4 -9.64 -61.11 8.57
N LEU A 5 -8.48 -61.26 9.23
CA LEU A 5 -7.66 -60.14 9.71
C LEU A 5 -7.10 -59.31 8.54
N LEU A 6 -6.69 -59.96 7.45
CA LEU A 6 -6.20 -59.29 6.25
C LEU A 6 -7.30 -58.47 5.55
N VAL A 7 -8.51 -59.03 5.46
CA VAL A 7 -9.68 -58.30 4.92
C VAL A 7 -10.04 -57.10 5.80
N PHE A 8 -10.00 -57.24 7.12
CA PHE A 8 -10.23 -56.13 8.04
C PHE A 8 -9.19 -55.00 7.90
N CYS A 9 -7.91 -55.34 7.76
CA CYS A 9 -6.84 -54.36 7.49
C CYS A 9 -7.04 -53.62 6.15
N LEU A 10 -7.47 -54.32 5.10
CA LEU A 10 -7.70 -53.69 3.80
C LEU A 10 -8.90 -52.73 3.81
N ILE A 11 -9.97 -53.08 4.52
CA ILE A 11 -11.14 -52.21 4.68
C ILE A 11 -10.76 -50.98 5.52
N ALA A 12 -10.00 -51.15 6.61
CA ALA A 12 -9.52 -50.04 7.42
C ALA A 12 -8.58 -49.10 6.62
N ALA A 13 -7.70 -49.65 5.77
CA ALA A 13 -6.84 -48.85 4.89
C ALA A 13 -7.64 -48.10 3.81
N ALA A 14 -8.70 -48.70 3.26
CA ALA A 14 -9.57 -48.07 2.27
C ALA A 14 -10.43 -46.93 2.85
N HIS A 15 -10.64 -46.91 4.17
CA HIS A 15 -11.31 -45.82 4.90
C HIS A 15 -10.36 -44.75 5.44
N SER A 16 -9.09 -44.74 5.01
CA SER A 16 -8.18 -43.66 5.34
C SER A 16 -8.67 -42.36 4.68
N PHE A 17 -8.86 -41.32 5.49
CA PHE A 17 -9.24 -40.00 4.98
C PHE A 17 -8.14 -39.47 4.07
N ALA A 18 -8.43 -39.38 2.77
CA ALA A 18 -7.59 -38.63 1.84
C ALA A 18 -7.82 -37.14 2.12
N PHE A 19 -6.86 -36.51 2.80
CA PHE A 19 -6.82 -35.05 2.88
C PHE A 19 -6.35 -34.55 1.52
N ALA A 20 -7.27 -33.94 0.76
CA ALA A 20 -6.87 -33.15 -0.40
C ALA A 20 -6.11 -31.93 0.12
N ASP A 21 -4.83 -31.81 -0.25
CA ASP A 21 -4.04 -30.63 0.05
C ASP A 21 -4.66 -29.45 -0.69
N LYS A 22 -5.41 -28.60 0.03
CA LYS A 22 -5.97 -27.39 -0.54
C LYS A 22 -4.83 -26.40 -0.73
N VAL A 23 -4.41 -26.21 -1.97
CA VAL A 23 -3.45 -25.17 -2.31
C VAL A 23 -4.12 -23.82 -2.19
N ALA A 24 -3.75 -23.05 -1.17
CA ALA A 24 -4.33 -21.74 -0.87
C ALA A 24 -3.29 -20.63 -1.09
N ILE A 25 -3.69 -19.57 -1.78
CA ILE A 25 -2.85 -18.39 -2.00
C ILE A 25 -3.07 -17.40 -0.86
N ASN A 26 -2.16 -17.38 0.11
CA ASN A 26 -2.28 -16.49 1.26
C ASN A 26 -1.47 -15.21 1.11
N HIS A 27 -0.41 -15.25 0.31
CA HIS A 27 0.38 -14.09 -0.04
C HIS A 27 0.62 -14.09 -1.54
N PHE A 28 0.56 -12.91 -2.12
CA PHE A 28 0.82 -12.72 -3.54
C PHE A 28 1.33 -11.30 -3.78
N VAL A 29 2.04 -11.13 -4.88
CA VAL A 29 2.61 -9.85 -5.32
C VAL A 29 2.28 -9.61 -6.78
N ILE A 30 2.27 -8.34 -7.17
CA ILE A 30 2.11 -7.93 -8.56
C ILE A 30 3.50 -7.63 -9.15
N LYS A 31 3.81 -8.23 -10.29
CA LYS A 31 5.07 -8.03 -11.03
C LYS A 31 4.79 -7.64 -12.49
N GLU A 32 5.80 -7.10 -13.15
CA GLU A 32 5.78 -6.91 -14.61
C GLU A 32 5.56 -8.25 -15.32
N ASN A 33 4.78 -8.26 -16.41
CA ASN A 33 4.69 -9.43 -17.28
C ASN A 33 5.85 -9.42 -18.29
N PRO A 34 6.81 -10.36 -18.23
CA PRO A 34 7.93 -10.38 -19.18
C PRO A 34 7.52 -10.87 -20.58
N PHE A 35 6.31 -11.41 -20.73
CA PHE A 35 5.84 -12.02 -21.98
C PHE A 35 4.81 -11.19 -22.73
N ALA A 36 4.29 -10.10 -22.14
CA ALA A 36 3.31 -9.24 -22.78
C ALA A 36 3.45 -7.79 -22.35
N VAL A 37 3.24 -6.89 -23.30
CA VAL A 37 3.25 -5.45 -23.07
C VAL A 37 1.93 -5.03 -22.43
N ASP A 38 1.99 -4.07 -21.52
CA ASP A 38 0.84 -3.47 -20.83
C ASP A 38 0.04 -4.45 -19.94
N GLU A 39 0.61 -5.60 -19.60
CA GLU A 39 0.02 -6.59 -18.70
C GLU A 39 0.89 -6.79 -17.45
N VAL A 40 0.27 -7.24 -16.35
CA VAL A 40 0.98 -7.58 -15.12
C VAL A 40 0.81 -9.05 -14.79
N ALA A 41 1.76 -9.59 -14.04
CA ALA A 41 1.69 -10.93 -13.48
C ALA A 41 1.29 -10.86 -12.00
N VAL A 42 0.42 -11.77 -11.59
CA VAL A 42 0.12 -12.06 -10.19
C VAL A 42 0.95 -13.28 -9.80
N VAL A 43 1.79 -13.12 -8.78
CA VAL A 43 2.71 -14.17 -8.34
C VAL A 43 2.37 -14.54 -6.91
N ALA A 44 2.01 -15.81 -6.68
CA ALA A 44 1.81 -16.37 -5.37
C ALA A 44 3.17 -16.54 -4.67
N THR A 45 3.31 -15.99 -3.48
CA THR A 45 4.55 -16.02 -2.71
C THR A 45 4.30 -16.44 -1.28
N ASP A 46 5.36 -16.75 -0.53
CA ASP A 46 5.32 -16.76 0.93
C ASP A 46 5.58 -15.35 1.50
N THR A 47 5.67 -15.26 2.82
CA THR A 47 6.00 -14.02 3.55
C THR A 47 7.42 -13.52 3.33
N ALA A 48 8.33 -14.39 2.88
CA ALA A 48 9.70 -14.03 2.53
C ALA A 48 9.83 -13.59 1.04
N GLY A 49 8.74 -13.64 0.27
CA GLY A 49 8.71 -13.29 -1.14
C GLY A 49 9.17 -14.40 -2.07
N VAL A 50 9.34 -15.63 -1.57
CA VAL A 50 9.68 -16.81 -2.37
C VAL A 50 8.43 -17.30 -3.10
N ILE A 51 8.57 -17.61 -4.38
CA ILE A 51 7.44 -18.06 -5.22
C ILE A 51 6.96 -19.44 -4.76
N GLN A 52 5.64 -19.60 -4.64
CA GLN A 52 5.01 -20.87 -4.31
C GLN A 52 4.73 -21.68 -5.60
N GLU A 53 5.71 -22.44 -6.07
CA GLU A 53 5.62 -23.21 -7.32
C GLU A 53 4.56 -24.33 -7.29
N ASN A 54 4.12 -24.74 -6.11
CA ASN A 54 3.04 -25.71 -5.92
C ASN A 54 1.66 -25.12 -6.29
N VAL A 55 1.52 -23.79 -6.38
CA VAL A 55 0.28 -23.11 -6.76
C VAL A 55 0.00 -23.28 -8.25
N ASN A 56 -0.95 -24.16 -8.56
CA ASN A 56 -1.39 -24.46 -9.92
C ASN A 56 -2.92 -24.58 -9.97
N GLY A 57 -3.55 -24.02 -10.99
CA GLY A 57 -5.01 -24.07 -11.16
C GLY A 57 -5.62 -22.70 -11.47
N VAL A 58 -6.95 -22.61 -11.41
CA VAL A 58 -7.68 -21.36 -11.64
C VAL A 58 -8.14 -20.82 -10.29
N PHE A 59 -7.79 -19.57 -10.00
CA PHE A 59 -8.13 -18.88 -8.77
C PHE A 59 -8.89 -17.60 -9.08
N THR A 60 -9.95 -17.34 -8.33
CA THR A 60 -10.75 -16.13 -8.47
C THR A 60 -10.10 -14.98 -7.71
N PHE A 61 -9.89 -13.87 -8.40
CA PHE A 61 -9.41 -12.61 -7.85
C PHE A 61 -10.44 -11.51 -8.11
N VAL A 62 -10.41 -10.47 -7.30
CA VAL A 62 -11.13 -9.22 -7.53
C VAL A 62 -10.08 -8.16 -7.83
N MET A 63 -10.04 -7.69 -9.08
CA MET A 63 -9.09 -6.72 -9.60
C MET A 63 -9.84 -5.39 -9.82
N ASN A 64 -9.53 -4.37 -9.02
CA ASN A 64 -10.22 -3.06 -9.05
C ASN A 64 -11.76 -3.16 -8.98
N GLY A 65 -12.27 -4.17 -8.26
CA GLY A 65 -13.71 -4.40 -8.10
C GLY A 65 -14.33 -5.36 -9.12
N PHE A 66 -13.59 -5.78 -10.15
CA PHE A 66 -14.03 -6.76 -11.14
C PHE A 66 -13.56 -8.16 -10.76
N THR A 67 -14.46 -9.14 -10.83
CA THR A 67 -14.11 -10.54 -10.60
C THR A 67 -13.42 -11.12 -11.82
N GLU A 68 -12.24 -11.70 -11.61
CA GLU A 68 -11.34 -12.20 -12.64
C GLU A 68 -10.86 -13.61 -12.28
N GLU A 69 -10.86 -14.50 -13.26
CA GLU A 69 -10.32 -15.85 -13.11
C GLU A 69 -8.87 -15.88 -13.60
N LEU A 70 -7.94 -16.10 -12.67
CA LEU A 70 -6.52 -16.13 -12.96
C LEU A 70 -6.02 -17.58 -12.98
N LYS A 71 -5.47 -18.00 -14.11
CA LYS A 71 -4.84 -19.31 -14.26
C LYS A 71 -3.39 -19.25 -13.80
N PHE A 72 -3.12 -19.83 -12.64
CA PHE A 72 -1.79 -20.01 -12.07
C PHE A 72 -1.12 -21.25 -12.65
N ASP A 73 0.11 -21.06 -13.11
CA ASP A 73 1.07 -22.10 -13.47
C ASP A 73 2.37 -21.82 -12.69
N LYS A 74 2.78 -22.77 -11.86
CA LYS A 74 3.95 -22.69 -10.98
C LYS A 74 4.01 -21.38 -10.17
N GLY A 75 2.89 -21.00 -9.56
CA GLY A 75 2.80 -19.80 -8.73
C GLY A 75 2.69 -18.50 -9.50
N THR A 76 2.58 -18.50 -10.82
CA THR A 76 2.42 -17.28 -11.62
C THR A 76 1.15 -17.33 -12.47
N ALA A 77 0.36 -16.26 -12.44
CA ALA A 77 -0.76 -16.03 -13.34
C ALA A 77 -0.60 -14.68 -14.04
N PHE A 78 -1.15 -14.57 -15.25
CA PHE A 78 -1.12 -13.32 -16.01
C PHE A 78 -2.47 -12.64 -15.99
N TYR A 79 -2.49 -11.38 -15.57
CA TYR A 79 -3.66 -10.53 -15.67
C TYR A 79 -3.66 -9.86 -17.05
N ARG A 80 -4.54 -10.35 -17.93
CA ARG A 80 -4.56 -10.00 -19.37
C ARG A 80 -5.30 -8.71 -19.70
N HIS A 81 -5.80 -7.99 -18.70
CA HIS A 81 -6.40 -6.69 -18.92
C HIS A 81 -5.29 -5.65 -19.12
N LYS A 82 -5.25 -5.08 -20.33
CA LYS A 82 -4.20 -4.11 -20.68
C LYS A 82 -4.35 -2.81 -19.91
N LEU A 83 -3.24 -2.29 -19.43
CA LEU A 83 -3.16 -1.00 -18.74
C LEU A 83 -2.67 0.08 -19.70
N ASP A 84 -3.59 0.93 -20.17
CA ASP A 84 -3.26 2.00 -21.12
C ASP A 84 -2.44 3.13 -20.47
N ARG A 85 -2.56 3.30 -19.15
CA ARG A 85 -1.92 4.36 -18.36
C ARG A 85 -1.53 3.88 -16.97
N SER A 86 -0.64 4.64 -16.32
CA SER A 86 -0.34 4.45 -14.91
C SER A 86 -1.63 4.48 -14.08
N SER A 87 -1.81 3.47 -13.23
CA SER A 87 -3.06 3.29 -12.49
C SER A 87 -2.85 2.52 -11.19
N PHE A 88 -3.79 2.67 -10.27
CA PHE A 88 -3.85 1.81 -9.10
C PHE A 88 -4.43 0.46 -9.47
N LEU A 89 -3.84 -0.59 -8.91
CA LEU A 89 -4.33 -1.96 -8.99
C LEU A 89 -4.54 -2.48 -7.57
N TYR A 90 -5.80 -2.53 -7.16
CA TYR A 90 -6.25 -3.20 -5.95
C TYR A 90 -6.63 -4.63 -6.30
N ALA A 91 -5.82 -5.58 -5.84
CA ALA A 91 -6.02 -7.00 -6.07
C ALA A 91 -6.43 -7.67 -4.77
N LYS A 92 -7.51 -8.44 -4.80
CA LYS A 92 -8.06 -9.15 -3.64
C LYS A 92 -8.34 -10.60 -3.98
N HIS A 93 -7.92 -11.51 -3.13
CA HIS A 93 -8.22 -12.93 -3.21
C HIS A 93 -8.90 -13.38 -1.92
N MET A 94 -9.90 -14.25 -2.04
CA MET A 94 -10.61 -14.81 -0.90
C MET A 94 -10.51 -16.33 -0.97
N ASN A 95 -10.12 -16.93 0.15
CA ASN A 95 -10.01 -18.37 0.30
C ASN A 95 -10.47 -18.79 1.71
N ASP A 96 -10.37 -20.08 2.04
CA ASP A 96 -10.81 -20.62 3.33
C ASP A 96 -10.08 -20.01 4.54
N SER A 97 -8.89 -19.42 4.35
CA SER A 97 -8.11 -18.78 5.42
C SER A 97 -8.47 -17.31 5.64
N GLY A 98 -9.20 -16.69 4.71
CA GLY A 98 -9.64 -15.30 4.83
C GLY A 98 -9.55 -14.51 3.52
N THR A 99 -9.51 -13.18 3.68
CA THR A 99 -9.39 -12.22 2.58
C THR A 99 -7.99 -11.63 2.56
N HIS A 100 -7.31 -11.80 1.44
CA HIS A 100 -5.95 -11.30 1.19
C HIS A 100 -6.02 -10.21 0.13
N ALA A 101 -5.61 -8.99 0.48
CA ALA A 101 -5.71 -7.86 -0.44
C ALA A 101 -4.42 -7.04 -0.44
N ILE A 102 -4.08 -6.54 -1.61
CA ILE A 102 -2.88 -5.73 -1.81
C ILE A 102 -3.18 -4.59 -2.79
N LEU A 103 -2.55 -3.44 -2.53
CA LEU A 103 -2.66 -2.27 -3.40
C LEU A 103 -1.31 -1.97 -4.02
N TYR A 104 -1.32 -1.82 -5.35
CA TYR A 104 -0.17 -1.35 -6.10
C TYR A 104 -0.52 -0.08 -6.87
N TYR A 105 0.47 0.77 -7.07
CA TYR A 105 0.48 1.74 -8.15
C TYR A 105 1.35 1.20 -9.28
N ILE A 106 0.72 0.94 -10.43
CA ILE A 106 1.43 0.47 -11.62
C ILE A 106 1.86 1.71 -12.39
N TYR A 107 3.16 1.97 -12.40
CA TYR A 107 3.73 3.05 -13.20
C TYR A 107 4.03 2.54 -14.61
N LYS A 108 3.37 3.12 -15.60
CA LYS A 108 3.64 2.86 -17.01
C LYS A 108 4.72 3.81 -17.51
N HIS A 109 5.75 3.26 -18.12
CA HIS A 109 6.72 4.02 -18.89
C HIS A 109 7.09 3.25 -20.15
N ASP A 110 7.11 3.92 -21.29
CA ASP A 110 7.34 3.33 -22.61
C ASP A 110 6.42 2.11 -22.85
N SER A 111 7.00 0.91 -22.85
CA SER A 111 6.33 -0.39 -23.02
C SER A 111 6.49 -1.30 -21.78
N LYS A 112 6.84 -0.74 -20.63
CA LYS A 112 7.06 -1.47 -19.38
C LYS A 112 6.11 -0.99 -18.29
N LEU A 113 5.79 -1.91 -17.40
CA LEU A 113 5.00 -1.65 -16.21
C LEU A 113 5.85 -1.91 -14.98
N SER A 114 5.98 -0.89 -14.12
CA SER A 114 6.68 -0.98 -12.85
C SER A 114 5.67 -0.95 -11.70
N PRO A 115 5.35 -2.10 -11.06
CA PRO A 115 4.46 -2.14 -9.92
C PRO A 115 5.14 -1.64 -8.64
N PHE A 116 4.56 -0.65 -7.99
CA PHE A 116 4.98 -0.14 -6.68
C PHE A 116 3.96 -0.51 -5.62
N HIS A 117 4.37 -1.30 -4.63
CA HIS A 117 3.51 -1.70 -3.52
C HIS A 117 3.19 -0.50 -2.63
N ILE A 118 1.90 -0.29 -2.31
CA ILE A 118 1.44 0.77 -1.44
C ILE A 118 0.90 0.16 -0.15
N SER A 119 1.59 0.45 0.96
CA SER A 119 1.11 0.08 2.28
C SER A 119 -0.13 0.90 2.65
N TRP A 120 -1.13 0.23 3.23
CA TRP A 120 -2.31 0.89 3.81
C TRP A 120 -1.93 1.92 4.87
N VAL A 121 -0.82 1.71 5.59
CA VAL A 121 -0.31 2.65 6.59
C VAL A 121 0.00 4.00 5.94
N LEU A 122 0.56 4.01 4.73
CA LEU A 122 0.86 5.24 4.00
C LEU A 122 -0.43 6.00 3.66
N LEU A 123 -1.47 5.30 3.24
CA LEU A 123 -2.77 5.88 2.89
C LEU A 123 -3.42 6.60 4.08
N VAL A 124 -3.22 6.11 5.30
CA VAL A 124 -3.74 6.73 6.52
C VAL A 124 -2.79 7.80 7.07
N ALA A 125 -1.48 7.55 7.00
CA ALA A 125 -0.46 8.43 7.55
C ALA A 125 -0.41 9.78 6.82
N ILE A 126 -0.54 9.82 5.49
CA ILE A 126 -0.47 11.07 4.72
C ILE A 126 -1.59 12.05 5.15
N PRO A 127 -2.89 11.68 5.14
CA PRO A 127 -3.95 12.55 5.63
C PRO A 127 -3.77 13.00 7.08
N LEU A 128 -3.36 12.08 7.96
CA LEU A 128 -3.17 12.37 9.38
C LEU A 128 -2.03 13.38 9.59
N LEU A 129 -0.93 13.21 8.87
CA LEU A 129 0.21 14.14 8.90
C LEU A 129 -0.17 15.52 8.36
N LEU A 130 -0.99 15.60 7.30
CA LEU A 130 -1.51 16.88 6.80
C LEU A 130 -2.38 17.60 7.84
N VAL A 131 -3.26 16.88 8.55
CA VAL A 131 -4.06 17.45 9.65
C VAL A 131 -3.17 17.92 10.80
N LEU A 132 -2.16 17.13 11.17
CA LEU A 132 -1.20 17.48 12.21
C LEU A 132 -0.40 18.74 11.85
N LEU A 133 0.10 18.83 10.61
CA LEU A 133 0.78 20.02 10.10
C LEU A 133 -0.14 21.24 10.17
N ALA A 134 -1.36 21.14 9.65
CA ALA A 134 -2.34 22.23 9.69
C ALA A 134 -2.63 22.69 11.14
N TYR A 135 -2.73 21.76 12.07
CA TYR A 135 -2.94 22.05 13.49
C TYR A 135 -1.72 22.75 14.14
N MET A 136 -0.50 22.30 13.82
CA MET A 136 0.72 22.96 14.29
C MET A 136 0.82 24.40 13.79
N PHE A 137 0.51 24.65 12.51
CA PHE A 137 0.48 26.01 11.95
C PHE A 137 -0.46 26.94 12.73
N LYS A 138 -1.66 26.48 13.11
CA LYS A 138 -2.59 27.27 13.94
C LYS A 138 -1.97 27.69 15.27
N ARG A 139 -1.26 26.78 15.94
CA ARG A 139 -0.58 27.08 17.22
C ARG A 139 0.59 28.06 17.01
N PHE A 140 1.37 27.90 15.95
CA PHE A 140 2.46 28.83 15.63
C PHE A 140 1.96 30.25 15.38
N ILE A 141 0.84 30.44 14.68
CA ILE A 141 0.25 31.75 14.46
C ILE A 141 -0.12 32.41 15.80
N ILE A 142 -0.75 31.68 16.72
CA ILE A 142 -1.10 32.21 18.04
C ILE A 142 0.14 32.63 18.82
N ILE A 143 1.17 31.78 18.86
CA ILE A 143 2.44 32.08 19.55
C ILE A 143 3.10 33.32 18.94
N ALA A 144 3.16 33.41 17.61
CA ALA A 144 3.73 34.55 16.90
C ALA A 144 3.00 35.85 17.22
N VAL A 145 1.66 35.84 17.25
CA VAL A 145 0.85 37.02 17.62
C VAL A 145 1.12 37.44 19.06
N VAL A 146 1.17 36.49 20.01
CA VAL A 146 1.46 36.80 21.42
C VAL A 146 2.86 37.43 21.57
N ILE A 147 3.89 36.83 20.96
CA ILE A 147 5.25 37.38 20.98
C ILE A 147 5.28 38.76 20.33
N PHE A 148 4.60 38.94 19.20
CA PHE A 148 4.52 40.22 18.50
C PHE A 148 3.85 41.31 19.36
N CYS A 149 2.76 40.99 20.06
CA CYS A 149 2.12 41.91 21.00
C CYS A 149 3.04 42.30 22.16
N ILE A 150 3.74 41.33 22.76
CA ILE A 150 4.73 41.59 23.83
C ILE A 150 5.85 42.49 23.31
N PHE A 151 6.34 42.21 22.11
CA PHE A 151 7.39 42.99 21.46
C PHE A 151 6.95 44.44 21.19
N LEU A 152 5.74 44.65 20.65
CA LEU A 152 5.20 46.00 20.45
C LEU A 152 5.00 46.74 21.76
N TYR A 153 4.46 46.07 22.80
CA TYR A 153 4.29 46.64 24.12
C TYR A 153 5.62 47.09 24.72
N PHE A 154 6.65 46.25 24.64
CA PHE A 154 8.00 46.57 25.10
C PHE A 154 8.56 47.79 24.37
N ASN A 155 8.46 47.85 23.05
CA ASN A 155 8.97 49.00 22.27
C ASN A 155 8.23 50.30 22.64
N TYR A 156 6.90 50.23 22.74
CA TYR A 156 6.08 51.39 23.11
C TYR A 156 6.44 51.92 24.51
N HIS A 157 6.60 51.04 25.50
CA HIS A 157 6.97 51.44 26.85
C HIS A 157 8.39 52.00 26.96
N ASN A 158 9.29 51.63 26.05
CA ASN A 158 10.66 52.17 25.99
C ASN A 158 10.77 53.42 25.10
N GLY A 159 9.64 54.08 24.80
CA GLY A 159 9.61 55.36 24.09
C GLY A 159 9.58 55.27 22.57
N LEU A 160 9.49 54.06 22.01
CA LEU A 160 9.35 53.86 20.57
C LEU A 160 7.88 53.63 20.20
N SER A 161 7.22 54.72 19.80
CA SER A 161 5.84 54.68 19.30
C SER A 161 5.70 53.81 18.03
N ILE A 162 4.49 53.34 17.73
CA ILE A 162 4.24 52.52 16.53
C ILE A 162 4.72 53.21 15.23
N PRO A 163 4.43 54.50 14.97
CA PRO A 163 4.94 55.17 13.78
C PRO A 163 6.47 55.23 13.71
N THR A 164 7.12 55.62 14.81
CA THR A 164 8.59 55.75 14.87
C THR A 164 9.30 54.40 14.80
N PHE A 165 8.65 53.32 15.25
CA PHE A 165 9.13 51.96 15.05
C PHE A 165 9.24 51.62 13.56
N PHE A 166 8.19 51.85 12.78
CA PHE A 166 8.23 51.59 11.33
C PHE A 166 9.17 52.53 10.59
N GLU A 167 9.26 53.81 10.98
CA GLU A 167 10.27 54.73 10.46
C GLU A 167 11.69 54.20 10.70
N SER A 168 11.99 53.70 11.90
CA SER A 168 13.32 53.13 12.21
C SER A 168 13.66 51.91 11.36
N ILE A 169 12.67 51.08 11.02
CA ILE A 169 12.87 49.92 10.12
C ILE A 169 13.19 50.42 8.71
N ILE A 170 12.43 51.40 8.21
CA ILE A 170 12.62 51.96 6.87
C ILE A 170 13.98 52.66 6.77
N ASP A 171 14.37 53.45 7.76
CA ASP A 171 15.66 54.14 7.79
C ASP A 171 16.83 53.16 7.96
N GLY A 172 16.65 52.09 8.75
CA GLY A 172 17.61 50.97 8.83
C GLY A 172 17.81 50.27 7.48
N LEU A 173 16.71 49.99 6.76
CA LEU A 173 16.76 49.38 5.42
C LEU A 173 17.41 50.32 4.39
N LYS A 174 17.11 51.62 4.41
CA LYS A 174 17.73 52.62 3.53
C LYS A 174 19.24 52.78 3.73
N ASN A 175 19.76 52.46 4.91
CA ASN A 175 21.21 52.48 5.15
C ASN A 175 21.90 51.19 4.72
N MET A 176 21.15 50.14 4.39
CA MET A 176 21.67 48.85 3.92
C MET A 176 21.65 48.68 2.39
N PHE A 177 20.90 49.50 1.66
CA PHE A 177 20.77 49.50 0.21
C PHE A 177 21.15 50.86 -0.37
#